data_AF-A0A7X9H2Z9-F1
#
_entry.id   AF-A0A7X9H2Z9-F1
#
_cell.length_a   1.000
_cell.length_b   1.000
_cell.length_c   1.000
_cell.angle_alpha   90.00
_cell.angle_beta   90.00
_cell.angle_gamma   90.00
#
_symmetry.space_group_name_H-M   'P 1'
#
loop_
_entity.id
_entity.type
_entity.pdbx_description
1 polymer ?
#
loop_
_entity_poly.entity_id
_entity_poly.type
_entity_poly.pdbx_seq_one_letter_code
_entity_poly.pdbx_strand_id
1 'polypeptide(L)'
;ALTDDVKAYLEKGTKEVTILGGSASVKEEVAKELKDAKYTVERIAGKDRYKTAVEVANKMETVENILVASGENYADALVASAAANKLGNSAVLLTEKSKLNDDAKEYMTTNKETAKKAFVFGGENSVSDEAMEAVKEIVEVERVKGEDRDETAVAAAKEFFKESTSAVVASGANYADALVAGTMDEPVLLVTKNVNDTVKTYLKDQIEDAKVIGGTNSVSDAILKDIAANLK
;
A
#
# COMPACT_ATOMS: atom_id res chain seq x y z
N ALA A 1 -7.62 22.33 -8.00
CA ALA A 1 -8.91 22.60 -7.35
C ALA A 1 -9.52 21.26 -7.00
N LEU A 2 -10.21 21.20 -5.86
CA LEU A 2 -10.98 20.00 -5.49
C LEU A 2 -12.13 19.81 -6.47
N THR A 3 -12.44 18.55 -6.81
CA THR A 3 -13.65 18.22 -7.57
C THR A 3 -14.89 18.39 -6.70
N ASP A 4 -16.05 18.56 -7.32
CA ASP A 4 -17.32 18.72 -6.60
C ASP A 4 -17.66 17.49 -5.75
N ASP A 5 -17.32 16.28 -6.23
CA ASP A 5 -17.51 15.03 -5.48
C ASP A 5 -16.69 15.01 -4.18
N VAL A 6 -15.44 15.47 -4.22
CA VAL A 6 -14.60 15.54 -3.03
C VAL A 6 -15.14 16.57 -2.05
N LYS A 7 -15.61 17.72 -2.53
CA LYS A 7 -16.24 18.74 -1.68
C LYS A 7 -17.50 18.19 -1.00
N ALA A 8 -18.38 17.56 -1.77
CA ALA A 8 -19.61 16.97 -1.26
C ALA A 8 -19.34 15.83 -0.26
N TYR A 9 -18.23 15.11 -0.40
CA TYR A 9 -17.80 14.13 0.60
C TYR A 9 -17.35 14.80 1.89
N LEU A 10 -16.49 15.83 1.82
CA LEU A 10 -15.96 16.53 2.99
C LEU A 10 -17.07 17.21 3.82
N GLU A 11 -18.13 17.70 3.16
CA GLU A 11 -19.29 18.31 3.81
C GLU A 11 -20.10 17.33 4.69
N LYS A 12 -19.88 16.02 4.56
CA LYS A 12 -20.57 14.98 5.36
C LYS A 12 -20.01 14.83 6.79
N GLY A 13 -19.37 15.87 7.31
CA GLY A 13 -18.90 15.94 8.70
C GLY A 13 -17.39 15.86 8.86
N THR A 14 -16.61 15.95 7.78
CA THR A 14 -15.15 16.07 7.90
C THR A 14 -14.78 17.39 8.57
N LYS A 15 -13.84 17.34 9.50
CA LYS A 15 -13.31 18.53 10.20
C LYS A 15 -11.83 18.73 9.95
N GLU A 16 -11.11 17.63 9.84
CA GLU A 16 -9.67 17.59 9.66
C GLU A 16 -9.35 16.94 8.32
N VAL A 17 -8.42 17.55 7.59
CA VAL A 17 -7.97 17.09 6.29
C VAL A 17 -6.46 17.07 6.27
N THR A 18 -5.90 15.87 6.09
CA THR A 18 -4.45 15.70 5.93
C THR A 18 -4.12 15.55 4.44
N ILE A 19 -3.27 16.43 3.95
CA ILE A 19 -2.74 16.39 2.58
C ILE A 19 -1.42 15.63 2.60
N LEU A 20 -1.37 14.53 1.85
CA LEU A 20 -0.13 13.78 1.65
C LEU A 20 0.59 14.26 0.38
N GLY A 21 1.88 14.54 0.51
CA GLY A 21 2.76 14.97 -0.58
C GLY A 21 2.92 16.48 -0.71
N GLY A 22 3.99 16.86 -1.41
CA GLY A 22 4.37 18.26 -1.61
C GLY A 22 3.46 19.03 -2.58
N SER A 23 3.73 20.32 -2.72
CA SER A 23 2.98 21.24 -3.59
C SER A 23 3.04 20.89 -5.07
N ALA A 24 4.06 20.14 -5.51
CA ALA A 24 4.16 19.60 -6.85
C ALA A 24 3.06 18.55 -7.15
N SER A 25 2.60 17.82 -6.13
CA SER A 25 1.55 16.80 -6.26
C SER A 25 0.17 17.38 -5.94
N VAL A 26 0.05 18.09 -4.81
CA VAL A 26 -1.18 18.76 -4.39
C VAL A 26 -0.87 20.23 -4.18
N LYS A 27 -1.24 21.07 -5.14
CA LYS A 27 -0.89 22.49 -5.16
C LYS A 27 -1.32 23.22 -3.89
N GLU A 28 -0.60 24.29 -3.54
CA GLU A 28 -0.92 25.09 -2.36
C GLU A 28 -2.31 25.73 -2.41
N GLU A 29 -2.85 25.97 -3.61
CA GLU A 29 -4.21 26.49 -3.76
C GLU A 29 -5.26 25.50 -3.23
N VAL A 30 -5.00 24.19 -3.26
CA VAL A 30 -5.91 23.19 -2.68
C VAL A 30 -5.91 23.27 -1.16
N ALA A 31 -4.73 23.41 -0.54
CA ALA A 31 -4.63 23.60 0.90
C ALA A 31 -5.30 24.90 1.35
N LYS A 32 -5.18 25.96 0.55
CA LYS A 32 -5.88 27.23 0.78
C LYS A 32 -7.39 27.07 0.66
N GLU A 33 -7.88 26.43 -0.41
CA GLU A 33 -9.31 26.16 -0.64
C GLU A 33 -9.93 25.43 0.56
N LEU A 34 -9.25 24.42 1.10
CA LEU A 34 -9.69 23.69 2.31
C LEU A 34 -9.72 24.56 3.57
N LYS A 35 -8.68 25.38 3.81
CA LYS A 35 -8.62 26.28 4.97
C LYS A 35 -9.69 27.37 4.92
N ASP A 36 -9.95 27.93 3.74
CA ASP A 36 -10.99 28.93 3.52
C ASP A 36 -12.39 28.34 3.81
N ALA A 37 -12.58 27.05 3.48
CA ALA A 37 -13.75 26.24 3.83
C ALA A 37 -13.79 25.77 5.31
N LYS A 38 -12.89 26.27 6.16
CA LYS A 38 -12.85 26.04 7.62
C LYS A 38 -12.48 24.61 8.07
N TYR A 39 -11.84 23.82 7.22
CA TYR A 39 -11.20 22.58 7.64
C TYR A 39 -9.88 22.87 8.39
N THR A 40 -9.56 22.05 9.39
CA THR A 40 -8.19 21.97 9.94
C THR A 40 -7.34 21.21 8.93
N VAL A 41 -6.33 21.86 8.36
CA VAL A 41 -5.52 21.28 7.29
C VAL A 41 -4.08 21.08 7.73
N GLU A 42 -3.64 19.82 7.71
CA GLU A 42 -2.24 19.45 7.84
C GLU A 42 -1.69 19.00 6.49
N ARG A 43 -0.42 19.29 6.21
CA ARG A 43 0.30 18.69 5.07
C ARG A 43 1.46 17.88 5.60
N ILE A 44 1.55 16.62 5.18
CA ILE A 44 2.69 15.74 5.44
C ILE A 44 3.42 15.53 4.13
N ALA A 45 4.66 15.99 4.06
CA ALA A 45 5.47 15.92 2.85
C ALA A 45 6.97 15.91 3.17
N GLY A 46 7.72 15.11 2.42
CA GLY A 46 9.16 15.16 2.36
C GLY A 46 9.67 15.77 1.05
N LYS A 47 11.00 15.89 0.93
CA LYS A 47 11.69 16.35 -0.29
C LYS A 47 11.44 15.43 -1.50
N ASP A 48 11.15 14.16 -1.24
CA ASP A 48 10.87 13.12 -2.22
C ASP A 48 9.89 12.09 -1.61
N ARG A 49 9.62 11.01 -2.35
CA ARG A 49 8.70 9.94 -1.93
C ARG A 49 9.22 9.15 -0.72
N TYR A 50 10.54 8.99 -0.60
CA TYR A 50 11.17 8.25 0.48
C TYR A 50 11.03 9.02 1.79
N LYS A 51 11.37 10.31 1.78
CA LYS A 51 11.18 11.17 2.94
C LYS A 51 9.71 11.36 3.28
N THR A 52 8.82 11.46 2.29
CA THR A 52 7.38 11.55 2.57
C THR A 52 6.86 10.31 3.31
N ALA A 53 7.31 9.10 2.95
CA ALA A 53 6.94 7.88 3.68
C ALA A 53 7.41 7.92 5.14
N VAL A 54 8.63 8.42 5.39
CA VAL A 54 9.16 8.64 6.75
C VAL A 54 8.35 9.69 7.52
N GLU A 55 7.98 10.80 6.89
CA GLU A 55 7.14 11.83 7.55
C GLU A 55 5.74 11.31 7.92
N VAL A 56 5.18 10.40 7.12
CA VAL A 56 3.92 9.71 7.47
C VAL A 56 4.15 8.77 8.65
N ALA A 57 5.23 7.99 8.64
CA ALA A 57 5.56 7.08 9.73
C ALA A 57 5.80 7.83 11.06
N ASN A 58 6.43 9.01 11.02
CA ASN A 58 6.62 9.90 12.18
C ASN A 58 5.32 10.43 12.80
N LYS A 59 4.16 10.31 12.13
CA LYS A 59 2.85 10.66 12.69
C LYS A 59 2.22 9.53 13.51
N MET A 60 2.77 8.33 13.43
CA MET A 60 2.29 7.18 14.19
C MET A 60 2.83 7.25 15.61
N GLU A 61 1.97 6.97 16.60
CA GLU A 61 2.39 6.95 18.01
C GLU A 61 3.33 5.78 18.32
N THR A 62 3.12 4.64 17.67
CA THR A 62 3.93 3.44 17.82
C THR A 62 4.01 2.70 16.50
N VAL A 63 5.20 2.21 16.17
CA VAL A 63 5.45 1.34 15.02
C VAL A 63 6.09 0.05 15.50
N GLU A 64 5.36 -1.05 15.36
CA GLU A 64 5.76 -2.40 15.73
C GLU A 64 6.26 -3.22 14.54
N ASN A 65 5.77 -2.94 13.33
CA ASN A 65 6.26 -3.56 12.10
C ASN A 65 6.62 -2.53 11.04
N ILE A 66 7.60 -2.86 10.20
CA ILE A 66 8.03 -2.00 9.10
C ILE A 66 7.95 -2.77 7.79
N LEU A 67 7.11 -2.31 6.87
CA LEU A 67 7.00 -2.88 5.55
C LEU A 67 7.85 -2.03 4.60
N VAL A 68 8.83 -2.65 3.96
CA VAL A 68 9.77 -1.99 3.05
C VAL A 68 9.44 -2.41 1.63
N ALA A 69 9.19 -1.45 0.75
CA ALA A 69 8.96 -1.71 -0.67
C ALA A 69 9.82 -0.79 -1.54
N SER A 70 9.99 -1.13 -2.81
CA SER A 70 10.66 -0.24 -3.75
C SER A 70 9.93 1.09 -3.85
N GLY A 71 10.67 2.20 -3.86
CA GLY A 71 10.13 3.51 -4.24
C GLY A 71 10.21 3.76 -5.75
N GLU A 72 10.93 2.94 -6.51
CA GLU A 72 11.12 3.09 -7.96
C GLU A 72 9.93 2.57 -8.76
N ASN A 73 9.23 1.58 -8.20
CA ASN A 73 7.96 1.07 -8.68
C ASN A 73 6.93 1.08 -7.54
N TYR A 74 5.63 0.95 -7.83
CA TYR A 74 4.58 1.13 -6.81
C TYR A 74 3.86 -0.17 -6.44
N ALA A 75 3.90 -1.21 -7.27
CA ALA A 75 2.97 -2.33 -7.15
C ALA A 75 3.15 -3.09 -5.82
N ASP A 76 4.40 -3.37 -5.44
CA ASP A 76 4.73 -4.04 -4.18
C ASP A 76 4.35 -3.17 -2.97
N ALA A 77 4.47 -1.83 -3.08
CA ALA A 77 4.08 -0.90 -2.02
C ALA A 77 2.56 -0.84 -1.80
N LEU A 78 1.75 -1.01 -2.87
CA LEU A 78 0.29 -1.07 -2.74
C LEU A 78 -0.13 -2.30 -1.93
N VAL A 79 0.45 -3.46 -2.21
CA VAL A 79 0.19 -4.69 -1.46
C VAL A 79 0.68 -4.55 -0.02
N ALA A 80 1.87 -3.97 0.19
CA ALA A 80 2.40 -3.68 1.51
C ALA A 80 1.44 -2.81 2.33
N SER A 81 0.76 -1.84 1.74
CA SER A 81 -0.19 -0.99 2.47
C SER A 81 -1.35 -1.78 3.11
N ALA A 82 -1.91 -2.77 2.40
CA ALA A 82 -2.97 -3.63 2.92
C ALA A 82 -2.45 -4.50 4.08
N ALA A 83 -1.26 -5.07 3.93
CA ALA A 83 -0.63 -5.85 5.01
C ALA A 83 -0.31 -4.98 6.23
N ALA A 84 0.14 -3.74 6.05
CA ALA A 84 0.38 -2.79 7.13
C ALA A 84 -0.92 -2.46 7.89
N ASN A 85 -2.02 -2.23 7.16
CA ASN A 85 -3.34 -2.02 7.77
C ASN A 85 -3.76 -3.23 8.62
N LYS A 86 -3.63 -4.43 8.07
CA LYS A 86 -3.99 -5.67 8.75
C LYS A 86 -3.21 -5.95 10.02
N LEU A 87 -1.90 -5.68 10.01
CA LEU A 87 -1.02 -5.88 11.16
C LEU A 87 -1.30 -4.86 12.27
N GLY A 88 -1.79 -3.66 11.91
CA GLY A 88 -1.87 -2.52 12.83
C GLY A 88 -0.47 -2.03 13.24
N ASN A 89 -0.37 -0.80 13.76
CA ASN A 89 0.91 -0.20 14.22
C ASN A 89 2.09 -0.44 13.24
N SER A 90 1.83 -0.40 11.94
CA SER A 90 2.80 -0.81 10.93
C SER A 90 3.01 0.32 9.92
N ALA A 91 4.27 0.67 9.68
CA ALA A 91 4.64 1.73 8.75
C ALA A 91 5.11 1.13 7.42
N VAL A 92 4.73 1.76 6.31
CA VAL A 92 5.31 1.47 5.00
C VAL A 92 6.43 2.48 4.72
N LEU A 93 7.65 1.99 4.53
CA LEU A 93 8.80 2.77 4.10
C LEU A 93 9.21 2.37 2.68
N LEU A 94 9.78 3.33 1.95
CA LEU A 94 10.23 3.13 0.59
C LEU A 94 11.76 3.05 0.54
N THR A 95 12.27 2.30 -0.43
CA THR A 95 13.71 2.14 -0.65
C THR A 95 14.09 2.11 -2.13
N GLU A 96 15.31 2.48 -2.48
CA GLU A 96 15.86 2.23 -3.82
C GLU A 96 16.11 0.72 -4.04
N LYS A 97 16.20 0.30 -5.30
CA LYS A 97 16.38 -1.12 -5.63
C LYS A 97 17.61 -1.74 -4.96
N SER A 98 18.75 -1.06 -5.06
CA SER A 98 20.06 -1.62 -4.69
C SER A 98 20.65 -1.04 -3.41
N LYS A 99 19.87 -0.28 -2.65
CA LYS A 99 20.32 0.37 -1.42
C LYS A 99 19.13 0.61 -0.50
N LEU A 100 19.29 0.34 0.79
CA LEU A 100 18.36 0.85 1.80
C LEU A 100 18.43 2.38 1.81
N ASN A 101 17.31 3.06 1.52
CA ASN A 101 17.25 4.51 1.51
C ASN A 101 17.72 5.10 2.84
N ASP A 102 18.47 6.20 2.79
CA ASP A 102 19.09 6.77 4.00
C ASP A 102 18.05 7.28 5.01
N ASP A 103 16.97 7.92 4.54
CA ASP A 103 15.88 8.40 5.40
C ASP A 103 15.13 7.21 6.03
N ALA A 104 14.90 6.14 5.28
CA ALA A 104 14.30 4.91 5.81
C ALA A 104 15.23 4.23 6.84
N LYS A 105 16.52 4.09 6.53
CA LYS A 105 17.52 3.53 7.44
C LYS A 105 17.59 4.26 8.77
N GLU A 106 17.61 5.59 8.72
CA GLU A 106 17.61 6.45 9.91
C GLU A 106 16.35 6.24 10.77
N TYR A 107 15.18 6.23 10.12
CA TYR A 107 13.91 5.97 10.80
C TYR A 107 13.90 4.60 11.47
N MET A 108 14.28 3.55 10.75
CA MET A 108 14.32 2.17 11.28
C MET A 108 15.30 2.04 12.46
N THR A 109 16.47 2.68 12.37
CA THR A 109 17.48 2.65 13.44
C THR A 109 16.98 3.34 14.69
N THR A 110 16.31 4.49 14.53
CA THR A 110 15.71 5.26 15.64
C THR A 110 14.61 4.49 16.35
N ASN A 111 13.81 3.72 15.60
CA ASN A 111 12.64 3.02 16.11
C ASN A 111 12.86 1.51 16.37
N LYS A 112 14.11 1.03 16.32
CA LYS A 112 14.43 -0.42 16.41
C LYS A 112 13.98 -1.09 17.71
N GLU A 113 13.80 -0.31 18.79
CA GLU A 113 13.35 -0.85 20.09
C GLU A 113 11.84 -1.12 20.10
N THR A 114 11.07 -0.44 19.24
CA THR A 114 9.61 -0.66 19.11
C THR A 114 9.29 -1.53 17.89
N ALA A 115 10.01 -1.34 16.78
CA ALA A 115 9.86 -2.10 15.56
C ALA A 115 10.48 -3.50 15.72
N LYS A 116 9.62 -4.50 15.91
CA LYS A 116 10.01 -5.89 16.21
C LYS A 116 10.37 -6.66 14.95
N LYS A 117 9.72 -6.35 13.82
CA LYS A 117 9.87 -7.09 12.58
C LYS A 117 9.74 -6.18 11.36
N ALA A 118 10.48 -6.51 10.31
CA ALA A 118 10.31 -5.92 9.00
C ALA A 118 9.88 -6.95 7.95
N PHE A 119 9.20 -6.48 6.92
CA PHE A 119 8.81 -7.27 5.76
C PHE A 119 9.24 -6.54 4.49
N VAL A 120 10.12 -7.14 3.69
CA VAL A 120 10.51 -6.61 2.39
C VAL A 120 9.56 -7.14 1.33
N PHE A 121 8.80 -6.25 0.70
CA PHE A 121 7.87 -6.58 -0.37
C PHE A 121 8.54 -6.47 -1.74
N GLY A 122 8.32 -7.50 -2.57
CA GLY A 122 8.87 -7.61 -3.91
C GLY A 122 10.09 -8.51 -3.99
N GLY A 123 10.34 -9.01 -5.20
CA GLY A 123 11.53 -9.79 -5.50
C GLY A 123 12.81 -8.96 -5.56
N GLU A 124 13.92 -9.63 -5.81
CA GLU A 124 15.27 -9.07 -5.89
C GLU A 124 15.41 -7.99 -6.97
N ASN A 125 14.52 -8.01 -7.96
CA ASN A 125 14.45 -6.99 -9.00
C ASN A 125 13.82 -5.67 -8.54
N SER A 126 13.00 -5.69 -7.49
CA SER A 126 12.39 -4.51 -6.86
C SER A 126 13.21 -4.02 -5.67
N VAL A 127 13.64 -4.94 -4.81
CA VAL A 127 14.49 -4.68 -3.63
C VAL A 127 15.53 -5.79 -3.59
N SER A 128 16.77 -5.46 -3.91
CA SER A 128 17.87 -6.42 -4.02
C SER A 128 18.21 -7.05 -2.67
N ASP A 129 18.99 -8.12 -2.69
CA ASP A 129 19.44 -8.76 -1.45
C ASP A 129 20.37 -7.85 -0.66
N GLU A 130 21.16 -7.00 -1.32
CA GLU A 130 21.98 -6.00 -0.63
C GLU A 130 21.13 -4.98 0.15
N ALA A 131 20.02 -4.52 -0.43
CA ALA A 131 19.11 -3.63 0.26
C ALA A 131 18.40 -4.34 1.43
N MET A 132 18.00 -5.60 1.26
CA MET A 132 17.38 -6.40 2.32
C MET A 132 18.35 -6.73 3.46
N GLU A 133 19.61 -7.05 3.17
CA GLU A 133 20.61 -7.30 4.21
C GLU A 133 20.86 -6.02 5.04
N ALA A 134 20.83 -4.84 4.43
CA ALA A 134 20.91 -3.59 5.18
C ALA A 134 19.70 -3.36 6.13
N VAL A 135 18.52 -3.89 5.80
CA VAL A 135 17.36 -3.91 6.72
C VAL A 135 17.59 -4.90 7.86
N LYS A 136 18.10 -6.09 7.54
CA LYS A 136 18.37 -7.18 8.48
C LYS A 136 19.41 -6.84 9.54
N GLU A 137 20.35 -5.96 9.22
CA GLU A 137 21.31 -5.40 10.20
C GLU A 137 20.62 -4.59 11.31
N ILE A 138 19.38 -4.14 11.10
CA ILE A 138 18.64 -3.26 12.02
C ILE A 138 17.56 -4.04 12.78
N VAL A 139 16.80 -4.88 12.08
CA VAL A 139 15.63 -5.59 12.61
C VAL A 139 15.44 -6.93 11.90
N GLU A 140 14.81 -7.90 12.57
CA GLU A 140 14.44 -9.18 11.94
C GLU A 140 13.60 -8.92 10.68
N VAL A 141 13.92 -9.58 9.58
CA VAL A 141 13.28 -9.32 8.28
C VAL A 141 12.89 -10.59 7.54
N GLU A 142 11.71 -10.56 6.93
CA GLU A 142 11.23 -11.57 5.98
C GLU A 142 10.92 -10.95 4.62
N ARG A 143 11.06 -11.74 3.55
CA ARG A 143 10.71 -11.31 2.19
C ARG A 143 9.34 -11.83 1.80
N VAL A 144 8.47 -10.95 1.31
CA VAL A 144 7.16 -11.26 0.74
C VAL A 144 7.22 -10.99 -0.76
N LYS A 145 7.20 -12.04 -1.58
CA LYS A 145 7.31 -11.92 -3.05
C LYS A 145 6.52 -13.00 -3.78
N GLY A 146 6.11 -12.69 -5.00
CA GLY A 146 5.76 -13.65 -6.06
C GLY A 146 6.60 -13.41 -7.30
N GLU A 147 6.30 -14.12 -8.40
CA GLU A 147 7.01 -13.91 -9.68
C GLU A 147 6.67 -12.55 -10.31
N ASP A 148 5.48 -12.04 -10.04
CA ASP A 148 5.00 -10.72 -10.45
C ASP A 148 4.16 -10.05 -9.35
N ARG A 149 3.55 -8.89 -9.67
CA ARG A 149 2.75 -8.12 -8.71
C ARG A 149 1.46 -8.82 -8.28
N ASP A 150 0.86 -9.60 -9.18
CA ASP A 150 -0.40 -10.32 -8.92
C ASP A 150 -0.09 -11.47 -7.96
N GLU A 151 1.07 -12.12 -8.13
CA GLU A 151 1.54 -13.16 -7.21
C GLU A 151 2.09 -12.64 -5.88
N THR A 152 2.78 -11.50 -5.85
CA THR A 152 3.18 -10.85 -4.58
C THR A 152 1.93 -10.51 -3.75
N ALA A 153 0.84 -10.10 -4.40
CA ALA A 153 -0.44 -9.87 -3.73
C ALA A 153 -1.00 -11.16 -3.09
N VAL A 154 -0.96 -12.29 -3.80
CA VAL A 154 -1.35 -13.59 -3.24
C VAL A 154 -0.41 -14.04 -2.11
N ALA A 155 0.89 -13.82 -2.24
CA ALA A 155 1.86 -14.15 -1.18
C ALA A 155 1.55 -13.37 0.10
N ALA A 156 1.28 -12.08 0.00
CA ALA A 156 0.86 -11.26 1.13
C ALA A 156 -0.49 -11.70 1.71
N ALA A 157 -1.46 -12.03 0.86
CA ALA A 157 -2.76 -12.54 1.29
C ALA A 157 -2.61 -13.82 2.13
N LYS A 158 -1.80 -14.77 1.67
CA LYS A 158 -1.51 -16.02 2.38
C LYS A 158 -0.75 -15.79 3.69
N GLU A 159 0.10 -14.77 3.77
CA GLU A 159 0.89 -14.52 4.98
C GLU A 159 0.08 -13.81 6.07
N PHE A 160 -0.63 -12.73 5.70
CA PHE A 160 -1.25 -11.80 6.65
C PHE A 160 -2.76 -12.00 6.82
N PHE A 161 -3.41 -12.70 5.88
CA PHE A 161 -4.87 -12.87 5.84
C PHE A 161 -5.29 -14.35 5.76
N LYS A 162 -4.59 -15.21 6.53
CA LYS A 162 -4.75 -16.67 6.56
C LYS A 162 -6.20 -17.14 6.74
N GLU A 163 -6.97 -16.42 7.55
CA GLU A 163 -8.37 -16.76 7.87
C GLU A 163 -9.41 -16.00 7.02
N SER A 164 -8.98 -15.13 6.09
CA SER A 164 -9.93 -14.33 5.31
C SER A 164 -10.60 -15.18 4.24
N THR A 165 -11.92 -15.25 4.26
CA THR A 165 -12.73 -15.86 3.18
C THR A 165 -13.26 -14.81 2.20
N SER A 166 -12.90 -13.55 2.37
CA SER A 166 -13.21 -12.48 1.43
C SER A 166 -11.93 -11.79 0.94
N ALA A 167 -11.99 -11.18 -0.24
CA ALA A 167 -10.88 -10.41 -0.80
C ALA A 167 -11.37 -9.13 -1.49
N VAL A 168 -10.48 -8.15 -1.58
CA VAL A 168 -10.65 -6.98 -2.44
C VAL A 168 -9.77 -7.18 -3.67
N VAL A 169 -10.33 -7.05 -4.87
CA VAL A 169 -9.60 -7.13 -6.12
C VAL A 169 -9.53 -5.75 -6.76
N ALA A 170 -8.33 -5.35 -7.14
CA ALA A 170 -8.08 -4.10 -7.84
C ALA A 170 -7.12 -4.31 -9.01
N SER A 171 -7.08 -3.34 -9.93
CA SER A 171 -6.13 -3.42 -11.04
C SER A 171 -4.70 -3.32 -10.52
N GLY A 172 -3.85 -4.25 -10.93
CA GLY A 172 -2.40 -4.15 -10.76
C GLY A 172 -1.76 -3.25 -11.80
N ALA A 173 -2.44 -2.89 -12.89
CA ALA A 173 -1.90 -2.09 -13.99
C ALA A 173 -1.90 -0.58 -13.72
N ASN A 174 -2.79 -0.13 -12.82
CA ASN A 174 -2.91 1.25 -12.35
C ASN A 174 -2.92 1.25 -10.81
N TYR A 175 -2.59 2.37 -10.18
CA TYR A 175 -2.39 2.40 -8.72
C TYR A 175 -3.55 2.98 -7.91
N ALA A 176 -4.40 3.84 -8.49
CA ALA A 176 -5.37 4.62 -7.71
C ALA A 176 -6.41 3.73 -6.99
N ASP A 177 -6.99 2.77 -7.70
CA ASP A 177 -8.00 1.86 -7.16
C ASP A 177 -7.41 0.96 -6.08
N ALA A 178 -6.24 0.38 -6.35
CA ALA A 178 -5.51 -0.49 -5.41
C ALA A 178 -5.00 0.27 -4.18
N LEU A 179 -4.65 1.55 -4.31
CA LEU A 179 -4.23 2.38 -3.18
C LEU A 179 -5.39 2.60 -2.19
N VAL A 180 -6.59 2.87 -2.69
CA VAL A 180 -7.78 3.01 -1.85
C VAL A 180 -8.16 1.66 -1.24
N ALA A 181 -8.04 0.57 -2.00
CA ALA A 181 -8.29 -0.80 -1.53
C ALA A 181 -7.42 -1.19 -0.32
N GLY A 182 -6.19 -0.67 -0.21
CA GLY A 182 -5.28 -0.99 0.89
C GLY A 182 -5.76 -0.56 2.29
N THR A 183 -6.81 0.27 2.37
CA THR A 183 -7.43 0.67 3.65
C THR A 183 -8.49 -0.31 4.16
N MET A 184 -8.78 -1.36 3.38
CA MET A 184 -9.76 -2.38 3.72
C MET A 184 -9.15 -3.45 4.66
N ASP A 185 -10.00 -4.17 5.40
CA ASP A 185 -9.58 -5.20 6.35
C ASP A 185 -9.35 -6.57 5.70
N GLU A 186 -9.63 -6.67 4.40
CA GLU A 186 -9.45 -7.83 3.53
C GLU A 186 -8.12 -7.79 2.75
N PRO A 187 -7.60 -8.96 2.30
CA PRO A 187 -6.45 -8.98 1.40
C PRO A 187 -6.76 -8.27 0.09
N VAL A 188 -5.82 -7.44 -0.37
CA VAL A 188 -5.87 -6.83 -1.70
C VAL A 188 -5.17 -7.76 -2.69
N LEU A 189 -5.94 -8.31 -3.62
CA LEU A 189 -5.45 -9.06 -4.78
C LEU A 189 -5.34 -8.11 -5.98
N LEU A 190 -4.25 -8.27 -6.74
CA LEU A 190 -4.03 -7.51 -7.96
C LEU A 190 -4.34 -8.35 -9.19
N VAL A 191 -4.95 -7.71 -10.19
CA VAL A 191 -5.17 -8.27 -11.52
C VAL A 191 -4.68 -7.29 -12.58
N THR A 192 -3.80 -7.73 -13.47
CA THR A 192 -3.26 -6.85 -14.53
C THR A 192 -4.04 -6.98 -15.84
N LYS A 193 -3.70 -7.98 -16.66
CA LYS A 193 -4.33 -8.21 -17.98
C LYS A 193 -5.40 -9.29 -17.93
N ASN A 194 -5.23 -10.25 -17.03
CA ASN A 194 -6.06 -11.41 -16.81
C ASN A 194 -5.93 -11.83 -15.35
N VAL A 195 -6.80 -12.72 -14.88
CA VAL A 195 -6.59 -13.42 -13.62
C VAL A 195 -5.57 -14.53 -13.89
N ASN A 196 -4.38 -14.47 -13.29
CA ASN A 196 -3.37 -15.52 -13.45
C ASN A 196 -3.73 -16.76 -12.61
N ASP A 197 -3.05 -17.88 -12.86
CA ASP A 197 -3.38 -19.17 -12.22
C ASP A 197 -3.16 -19.15 -10.70
N THR A 198 -2.18 -18.38 -10.24
CA THR A 198 -1.89 -18.18 -8.81
C THR A 198 -3.05 -17.50 -8.10
N VAL A 199 -3.60 -16.43 -8.69
CA VAL A 199 -4.80 -15.74 -8.18
C VAL A 199 -6.03 -16.65 -8.26
N LYS A 200 -6.24 -17.35 -9.40
CA LYS A 200 -7.37 -18.29 -9.55
C LYS A 200 -7.38 -19.38 -8.49
N THR A 201 -6.20 -19.96 -8.23
CA THR A 201 -6.04 -21.01 -7.23
C THR A 201 -6.36 -20.48 -5.85
N TYR A 202 -5.82 -19.31 -5.49
CA TYR A 202 -6.11 -18.70 -4.19
C TYR A 202 -7.60 -18.37 -4.02
N LEU A 203 -8.26 -17.84 -5.05
CA LEU A 203 -9.70 -17.57 -5.03
C LEU A 203 -10.49 -18.86 -4.77
N LYS A 204 -10.19 -19.95 -5.49
CA LYS A 204 -10.91 -21.23 -5.38
C LYS A 204 -10.71 -21.91 -4.03
N ASP A 205 -9.50 -21.81 -3.48
CA ASP A 205 -9.15 -22.55 -2.27
C ASP A 205 -9.71 -21.86 -1.01
N GLN A 206 -9.78 -20.52 -1.02
CA GLN A 206 -9.99 -19.74 0.20
C GLN A 206 -11.11 -18.69 0.13
N ILE A 207 -11.38 -18.10 -1.03
CA ILE A 207 -12.20 -16.87 -1.11
C ILE A 207 -13.62 -17.18 -1.60
N GLU A 208 -14.60 -16.94 -0.73
CA GLU A 208 -16.04 -17.09 -0.97
C GLU A 208 -16.68 -15.82 -1.58
N ASP A 209 -16.15 -14.63 -1.23
CA ASP A 209 -16.65 -13.34 -1.72
C ASP A 209 -15.52 -12.40 -2.15
N ALA A 210 -15.70 -11.68 -3.26
CA ALA A 210 -14.73 -10.72 -3.75
C ALA A 210 -15.36 -9.38 -4.11
N LYS A 211 -14.85 -8.30 -3.49
CA LYS A 211 -15.20 -6.91 -3.82
C LYS A 211 -14.24 -6.41 -4.87
N VAL A 212 -14.75 -5.76 -5.92
CA VAL A 212 -13.90 -5.17 -6.95
C VAL A 212 -13.89 -3.66 -6.82
N ILE A 213 -12.70 -3.09 -6.72
CA ILE A 213 -12.48 -1.64 -6.70
C ILE A 213 -11.85 -1.23 -8.02
N GLY A 214 -12.55 -0.36 -8.76
CA GLY A 214 -12.16 0.15 -10.05
C GLY A 214 -13.25 0.00 -11.11
N GLY A 215 -13.24 0.89 -12.10
CA GLY A 215 -14.16 0.80 -13.23
C GLY A 215 -13.79 -0.31 -14.22
N THR A 216 -14.64 -0.54 -15.22
CA THR A 216 -14.42 -1.58 -16.26
C THR A 216 -13.17 -1.37 -17.11
N ASN A 217 -12.61 -0.15 -17.12
CA ASN A 217 -11.31 0.14 -17.73
C ASN A 217 -10.12 -0.35 -16.90
N SER A 218 -10.30 -0.49 -15.58
CA SER A 218 -9.29 -1.01 -14.64
C SER A 218 -9.43 -2.53 -14.48
N VAL A 219 -10.68 -3.00 -14.32
CA VAL A 219 -11.03 -4.42 -14.17
C VAL A 219 -12.16 -4.74 -15.14
N SER A 220 -11.82 -5.30 -16.30
CA SER A 220 -12.80 -5.55 -17.37
C SER A 220 -13.86 -6.58 -16.99
N ASP A 221 -15.01 -6.56 -17.66
CA ASP A 221 -16.08 -7.56 -17.49
C ASP A 221 -15.59 -9.00 -17.67
N ALA A 222 -14.57 -9.21 -18.52
CA ALA A 222 -13.96 -10.53 -18.69
C ALA A 222 -13.20 -10.96 -17.43
N ILE A 223 -12.45 -10.04 -16.81
CA ILE A 223 -11.76 -10.28 -15.54
C ILE A 223 -12.78 -10.49 -14.41
N LEU A 224 -13.85 -9.69 -14.35
CA LEU A 224 -14.93 -9.87 -13.37
C LEU A 224 -15.56 -11.26 -13.45
N LYS A 225 -15.87 -11.74 -14.66
CA LYS A 225 -16.39 -13.09 -14.88
C LYS A 225 -15.41 -14.17 -14.49
N ASP A 226 -14.12 -13.98 -14.78
CA ASP A 226 -13.07 -14.94 -14.41
C ASP A 226 -12.89 -14.98 -12.89
N ILE A 227 -12.91 -13.85 -12.19
CA ILE A 227 -12.92 -13.82 -10.71
C ILE A 227 -14.12 -14.60 -10.17
N ALA A 228 -15.34 -14.27 -10.62
CA ALA A 228 -16.57 -14.91 -10.13
C ALA A 228 -16.60 -16.43 -10.39
N ALA A 229 -16.04 -16.89 -11.51
CA ALA A 229 -15.97 -18.31 -11.84
C ALA A 229 -14.92 -19.10 -11.03
N ASN A 230 -14.05 -18.40 -10.29
CA ASN A 230 -12.98 -19.00 -9.50
C ASN A 230 -13.13 -18.71 -7.99
N LEU A 231 -14.26 -18.19 -7.51
CA LEU A 231 -14.54 -18.16 -6.07
C LEU A 231 -14.84 -19.59 -5.56
N LYS A 232 -14.56 -19.82 -4.28
CA LYS A 232 -14.84 -21.05 -3.54
C LYS A 232 -16.34 -21.30 -3.38
#